data_AF-A0A1Q8DMW8-F1
#
_entry.id   AF-A0A1Q8DMW8-F1
#
_cell.length_a   1.000
_cell.length_b   1.000
_cell.length_c   1.000
_cell.angle_alpha   90.00
_cell.angle_beta   90.00
_cell.angle_gamma   90.00
#
_symmetry.space_group_name_H-M   'P 1'
#
loop_
_entity.id
_entity.type
_entity.pdbx_description
1 polymer ?
#
loop_
_entity_poly.entity_id
_entity_poly.type
_entity_poly.pdbx_seq_one_letter_code
_entity_poly.pdbx_strand_id
1 'polypeptide(L)'
;MADTWEVIGQSSTSPRSNTDRAVVTTRAPKTENIIFIGSEFEYNNFWLKNMFIAAAYPFVKNRSRFRQCDKVTIAYVDYGYTRLEKLAIEGLKNEIEFTDNITFIALKTKTKIIELLNANRENYKIKDLAFFCHGLNGKITLNYSGRPNIDLTTSDINTIGNTNFLSSATASSYACRTGMADNITLRTQGSFDNISEADPDNSFAQLFANRHSIDFYAFHKRTLYSNILNPKDDAEKIAENLKDKRKVNSSDVISILENYEALPHPELGESYKNMWGWIPRGAVLEGTVGYSLWRKGGGLKVPVAANTPTGLPSTMTRFSPK
;
A
#
# COMPACT_ATOMS: atom_id res chain seq x y z
N MET A 1 7.98 20.71 20.11
CA MET A 1 9.19 20.25 19.40
C MET A 1 9.88 21.47 18.81
N ALA A 2 11.18 21.63 19.07
CA ALA A 2 11.96 22.78 18.59
C ALA A 2 12.20 22.65 17.08
N ASP A 3 12.21 23.78 16.37
CA ASP A 3 12.50 23.80 14.94
C ASP A 3 13.97 23.43 14.69
N THR A 4 14.18 22.46 13.80
CA THR A 4 15.51 22.10 13.30
C THR A 4 15.89 23.03 12.16
N TRP A 5 17.07 23.62 12.25
CA TRP A 5 17.64 24.52 11.24
C TRP A 5 18.82 23.85 10.56
N GLU A 6 18.88 23.90 9.23
CA GLU A 6 19.97 23.36 8.42
C GLU A 6 20.80 24.50 7.82
N VAL A 7 22.13 24.33 7.80
CA VAL A 7 23.05 25.30 7.18
C VAL A 7 23.08 25.05 5.68
N ILE A 8 22.69 26.06 4.90
CA ILE A 8 22.65 25.98 3.42
C ILE A 8 23.80 26.73 2.74
N GLY A 9 24.62 27.45 3.51
CA GLY A 9 25.82 28.08 2.98
C GLY A 9 26.36 29.20 3.86
N GLN A 10 27.42 29.82 3.36
CA GLN A 10 28.04 31.00 3.95
C GLN A 10 27.86 32.18 2.99
N SER A 11 27.23 33.26 3.43
CA SER A 11 27.04 34.47 2.62
C SER A 11 28.31 35.32 2.59
N SER A 12 28.76 35.68 1.38
CA SER A 12 29.84 36.65 1.15
C SER A 12 29.36 38.11 1.15
N THR A 13 28.04 38.33 1.20
CA THR A 13 27.39 39.64 1.06
C THR A 13 26.88 40.22 2.38
N SER A 14 26.97 39.47 3.48
CA SER A 14 26.54 39.92 4.80
C SER A 14 27.67 40.69 5.50
N PRO A 15 27.48 41.97 5.85
CA PRO A 15 28.53 42.78 6.45
C PRO A 15 28.65 42.47 7.95
N ARG A 16 29.60 41.63 8.32
CA ARG A 16 30.18 41.60 9.68
C ARG A 16 31.69 41.44 9.57
N SER A 17 32.41 42.13 10.45
CA SER A 17 33.87 42.28 10.48
C SER A 17 34.61 40.95 10.26
N ASN A 18 35.37 40.89 9.17
CA ASN A 18 36.54 40.07 8.79
C ASN A 18 36.87 38.69 9.42
N THR A 19 36.03 38.04 10.22
CA THR A 19 36.29 36.67 10.73
C THR A 19 35.09 35.74 10.75
N ASP A 20 33.84 36.22 10.68
CA ASP A 20 32.65 35.35 10.76
C ASP A 20 31.71 35.53 9.56
N ARG A 21 31.83 34.65 8.55
CA ARG A 21 30.85 34.58 7.46
C ARG A 21 29.47 34.25 8.01
N ALA A 22 28.44 34.99 7.60
CA ALA A 22 27.07 34.72 8.04
C ALA A 22 26.63 33.33 7.56
N VAL A 23 26.39 32.44 8.52
CA VAL A 23 25.81 31.12 8.28
C VAL A 23 24.35 31.33 7.89
N VAL A 24 24.01 30.96 6.65
CA VAL A 24 22.63 30.98 6.19
C VAL A 24 22.00 29.68 6.63
N THR A 25 21.01 29.77 7.51
CA THR A 25 20.20 28.62 7.93
C THR A 25 18.79 28.71 7.38
N THR A 26 18.26 27.59 6.88
CA THR A 26 16.82 27.46 6.61
C THR A 26 16.21 26.46 7.58
N ARG A 27 14.90 26.56 7.81
CA ARG A 27 14.18 25.57 8.61
C ARG A 27 14.22 24.26 7.82
N ALA A 28 14.82 23.22 8.39
CA ALA A 28 14.74 21.90 7.80
C ALA A 28 13.26 21.51 7.73
N PRO A 29 12.75 21.07 6.57
CA PRO A 29 11.34 20.75 6.44
C PRO A 29 10.98 19.58 7.36
N LYS A 30 9.79 19.63 7.94
CA LYS A 30 9.25 18.46 8.65
C LYS A 30 9.05 17.32 7.64
N THR A 31 8.99 16.12 8.16
CA THR A 31 8.96 14.90 7.37
C THR A 31 7.63 14.20 7.51
N GLU A 32 7.10 13.71 6.39
CA GLU A 32 5.84 12.98 6.34
C GLU A 32 6.06 11.60 5.71
N ASN A 33 5.55 10.56 6.36
CA ASN A 33 5.38 9.26 5.70
C ASN A 33 3.93 9.10 5.24
N ILE A 34 3.73 8.52 4.06
CA ILE A 34 2.40 8.31 3.48
C ILE A 34 2.22 6.85 3.12
N ILE A 35 1.12 6.26 3.61
CA ILE A 35 0.71 4.88 3.29
C ILE A 35 -0.59 4.95 2.51
N PHE A 36 -0.59 4.35 1.33
CA PHE A 36 -1.77 4.16 0.49
C PHE A 36 -2.27 2.72 0.63
N ILE A 37 -3.54 2.57 1.03
CA ILE A 37 -4.23 1.29 1.18
C ILE A 37 -5.34 1.23 0.12
N GLY A 38 -5.19 0.33 -0.86
CA GLY A 38 -6.21 0.05 -1.85
C GLY A 38 -7.39 -0.72 -1.27
N SER A 39 -8.38 -1.06 -2.11
CA SER A 39 -9.51 -1.91 -1.78
C SER A 39 -9.58 -3.11 -2.71
N GLU A 40 -10.09 -4.23 -2.20
CA GLU A 40 -10.15 -5.50 -2.90
C GLU A 40 -11.55 -5.76 -3.46
N PHE A 41 -11.65 -5.87 -4.80
CA PHE A 41 -12.90 -6.13 -5.54
C PHE A 41 -12.79 -7.29 -6.55
N GLU A 42 -11.59 -7.79 -6.85
CA GLU A 42 -11.36 -8.83 -7.85
C GLU A 42 -11.68 -10.22 -7.30
N TYR A 43 -11.15 -10.54 -6.13
CA TYR A 43 -11.20 -11.87 -5.53
C TYR A 43 -12.47 -12.13 -4.71
N ASN A 44 -13.25 -11.09 -4.39
CA ASN A 44 -14.53 -11.09 -3.66
C ASN A 44 -14.69 -12.27 -2.66
N ASN A 45 -13.76 -12.41 -1.71
CA ASN A 45 -13.79 -13.53 -0.76
C ASN A 45 -13.25 -13.20 0.63
N PHE A 46 -13.62 -14.04 1.58
CA PHE A 46 -13.27 -13.97 3.00
C PHE A 46 -11.77 -13.83 3.26
N TRP A 47 -10.95 -14.58 2.53
CA TRP A 47 -9.51 -14.72 2.79
C TRP A 47 -8.68 -13.50 2.38
N LEU A 48 -9.09 -12.82 1.31
CA LEU A 48 -8.28 -11.78 0.67
C LEU A 48 -8.82 -10.36 0.89
N LYS A 49 -10.05 -10.20 1.38
CA LYS A 49 -10.69 -8.88 1.44
C LYS A 49 -9.88 -7.82 2.20
N ASN A 50 -9.26 -8.21 3.33
CA ASN A 50 -8.48 -7.31 4.17
C ASN A 50 -6.97 -7.38 3.90
N MET A 51 -6.53 -7.98 2.78
CA MET A 51 -5.10 -8.24 2.55
C MET A 51 -4.23 -6.98 2.49
N PHE A 52 -4.77 -5.88 1.93
CA PHE A 52 -4.06 -4.60 1.86
C PHE A 52 -3.93 -3.92 3.22
N ILE A 53 -5.02 -3.89 4.01
CA ILE A 53 -5.00 -3.37 5.38
C ILE A 53 -4.01 -4.18 6.22
N ALA A 54 -4.13 -5.51 6.17
CA ALA A 54 -3.30 -6.42 6.94
C ALA A 54 -1.81 -6.28 6.61
N ALA A 55 -1.45 -6.05 5.35
CA ALA A 55 -0.07 -5.87 4.91
C ALA A 55 0.60 -4.61 5.45
N ALA A 56 -0.17 -3.56 5.76
CA ALA A 56 0.36 -2.31 6.28
C ALA A 56 0.89 -2.43 7.72
N TYR A 57 0.32 -3.32 8.54
CA TYR A 57 0.71 -3.53 9.94
C TYR A 57 2.18 -3.96 10.12
N PRO A 58 2.67 -5.04 9.48
CA PRO A 58 4.07 -5.43 9.60
C PRO A 58 5.01 -4.41 8.94
N PHE A 59 4.52 -3.61 7.98
CA PHE A 59 5.31 -2.52 7.39
C PHE A 59 5.57 -1.38 8.38
N VAL A 60 4.54 -0.88 9.08
CA VAL A 60 4.72 0.22 10.05
C VAL A 60 5.57 -0.17 11.26
N LYS A 61 5.61 -1.47 11.60
CA LYS A 61 6.50 -2.04 12.63
C LYS A 61 7.96 -2.14 12.17
N ASN A 62 8.22 -2.16 10.87
CA ASN A 62 9.56 -2.34 10.32
C ASN A 62 10.28 -0.99 10.18
N ARG A 63 11.04 -0.60 11.21
CA ARG A 63 11.78 0.68 11.23
C ARG A 63 12.86 0.83 10.17
N SER A 64 13.31 -0.25 9.52
CA SER A 64 14.23 -0.18 8.38
C SER A 64 13.55 0.29 7.09
N ARG A 65 12.23 0.12 6.99
CA ARG A 65 11.42 0.48 5.81
C ARG A 65 10.44 1.63 6.05
N PHE A 66 10.01 1.80 7.31
CA PHE A 66 9.11 2.86 7.74
C PHE A 66 9.82 3.68 8.82
N ARG A 67 10.57 4.68 8.37
CA ARG A 67 11.48 5.45 9.22
C ARG A 67 10.69 6.45 10.07
N GLN A 68 11.22 6.81 11.22
CA GLN A 68 10.64 7.87 12.06
C GLN A 68 10.50 9.18 11.26
N CYS A 69 9.37 9.85 11.44
CA CYS A 69 9.03 11.14 10.82
C CYS A 69 8.13 11.97 11.74
N ASP A 70 7.85 13.22 11.35
CA ASP A 70 7.03 14.16 12.13
C ASP A 70 5.53 13.92 11.97
N LYS A 71 5.10 13.38 10.82
CA LYS A 71 3.69 13.14 10.48
C LYS A 71 3.53 11.82 9.73
N VAL A 72 2.48 11.07 10.05
CA VAL A 72 2.06 9.93 9.22
C VAL A 72 0.69 10.21 8.61
N THR A 73 0.55 10.00 7.31
CA THR A 73 -0.75 9.99 6.62
C THR A 73 -1.09 8.58 6.15
N ILE A 74 -2.23 8.07 6.57
CA ILE A 74 -2.81 6.79 6.14
C ILE A 74 -3.97 7.12 5.21
N ALA A 75 -3.73 7.01 3.91
CA ALA A 75 -4.72 7.23 2.87
C ALA A 75 -5.30 5.89 2.40
N TYR A 76 -6.62 5.74 2.40
CA TYR A 76 -7.27 4.47 2.08
C TYR A 76 -8.43 4.67 1.11
N VAL A 77 -8.68 3.71 0.22
CA VAL A 77 -9.87 3.74 -0.65
C VAL A 77 -11.13 3.59 0.19
N ASP A 78 -12.06 4.54 0.06
CA ASP A 78 -13.25 4.58 0.91
C ASP A 78 -14.30 3.52 0.53
N TYR A 79 -14.23 3.03 -0.71
CA TYR A 79 -15.14 2.04 -1.27
C TYR A 79 -14.76 0.61 -0.90
N GLY A 80 -15.77 -0.24 -0.79
CA GLY A 80 -15.59 -1.67 -0.59
C GLY A 80 -15.09 -2.05 0.80
N TYR A 81 -15.02 -1.14 1.76
CA TYR A 81 -14.77 -1.46 3.17
C TYR A 81 -15.99 -1.16 4.02
N THR A 82 -16.34 -2.08 4.93
CA THR A 82 -17.34 -1.85 5.98
C THR A 82 -16.78 -0.96 7.08
N ARG A 83 -17.64 -0.52 8.00
CA ARG A 83 -17.21 0.29 9.16
C ARG A 83 -16.15 -0.43 10.01
N LEU A 84 -16.31 -1.73 10.22
CA LEU A 84 -15.39 -2.54 11.04
C LEU A 84 -14.02 -2.70 10.36
N GLU A 85 -13.99 -2.87 9.04
CA GLU A 85 -12.74 -2.91 8.27
C GLU A 85 -12.05 -1.54 8.28
N LYS A 86 -12.81 -0.44 8.25
CA LYS A 86 -12.26 0.91 8.44
C LYS A 86 -11.70 1.14 9.86
N LEU A 87 -12.31 0.56 10.88
CA LEU A 87 -11.73 0.56 12.24
C LEU A 87 -10.39 -0.19 12.29
N ALA A 88 -10.24 -1.27 11.52
CA ALA A 88 -8.96 -1.97 11.38
C ALA A 88 -7.89 -1.09 10.70
N ILE A 89 -8.27 -0.20 9.77
CA ILE A 89 -7.36 0.82 9.22
C ILE A 89 -7.00 1.84 10.31
N GLU A 90 -7.98 2.37 11.03
CA GLU A 90 -7.73 3.31 12.15
C GLU A 90 -6.81 2.71 13.22
N GLY A 91 -6.88 1.40 13.44
CA GLY A 91 -6.02 0.66 14.37
C GLY A 91 -4.52 0.73 14.06
N LEU A 92 -4.11 1.04 12.82
CA LEU A 92 -2.70 1.22 12.45
C LEU A 92 -2.01 2.30 13.30
N LYS A 93 -2.75 3.29 13.80
CA LYS A 93 -2.18 4.34 14.66
C LYS A 93 -1.54 3.78 15.93
N ASN A 94 -2.08 2.66 16.44
CA ASN A 94 -1.60 2.02 17.67
C ASN A 94 -0.25 1.31 17.46
N GLU A 95 0.17 1.13 16.20
CA GLU A 95 1.43 0.47 15.82
C GLU A 95 2.53 1.48 15.48
N ILE A 96 2.19 2.78 15.48
CA ILE A 96 3.10 3.89 15.18
C ILE A 96 3.46 4.56 16.49
N GLU A 97 4.69 4.32 16.97
CA GLU A 97 5.12 4.73 18.32
C GLU A 97 5.88 6.06 18.34
N PHE A 98 6.31 6.55 17.19
CA PHE A 98 7.25 7.67 17.11
C PHE A 98 6.59 9.04 16.86
N THR A 99 5.28 9.08 16.59
CA THR A 99 4.51 10.31 16.40
C THR A 99 3.05 10.09 16.73
N ASP A 100 2.41 11.09 17.33
CA ASP A 100 0.97 11.18 17.56
C ASP A 100 0.25 11.94 16.43
N ASN A 101 0.99 12.60 15.55
CA ASN A 101 0.48 13.35 14.41
C ASN A 101 0.16 12.42 13.24
N ILE A 102 -0.96 11.72 13.36
CA ILE A 102 -1.43 10.72 12.40
C ILE A 102 -2.74 11.18 11.78
N THR A 103 -2.80 11.24 10.45
CA THR A 103 -3.99 11.66 9.68
C THR A 103 -4.52 10.50 8.84
N PHE A 104 -5.85 10.34 8.83
CA PHE A 104 -6.54 9.38 7.96
C PHE A 104 -7.23 10.12 6.82
N ILE A 105 -7.04 9.65 5.58
CA ILE A 105 -7.64 10.28 4.39
C ILE A 105 -8.40 9.24 3.58
N ALA A 106 -9.71 9.40 3.50
CA ALA A 106 -10.56 8.62 2.62
C ALA A 106 -10.38 9.06 1.15
N LEU A 107 -9.92 8.13 0.31
CA LEU A 107 -9.72 8.30 -1.12
C LEU A 107 -10.97 7.86 -1.87
N LYS A 108 -11.67 8.84 -2.45
CA LYS A 108 -12.84 8.61 -3.32
C LYS A 108 -12.52 8.75 -4.80
N THR A 109 -11.41 9.41 -5.14
CA THR A 109 -11.02 9.70 -6.51
C THR A 109 -9.50 9.65 -6.66
N LYS A 110 -9.04 9.46 -7.89
CA LYS A 110 -7.62 9.63 -8.25
C LYS A 110 -7.09 11.02 -7.91
N THR A 111 -7.88 12.07 -8.16
CA THR A 111 -7.50 13.46 -7.88
C THR A 111 -7.09 13.62 -6.42
N LYS A 112 -7.74 12.91 -5.49
CA LYS A 112 -7.39 13.00 -4.07
C LYS A 112 -5.98 12.48 -3.74
N ILE A 113 -5.48 11.51 -4.51
CA ILE A 113 -4.09 11.03 -4.40
C ILE A 113 -3.12 12.13 -4.83
N ILE A 114 -3.38 12.77 -5.97
CA ILE A 114 -2.53 13.83 -6.51
C ILE A 114 -2.54 15.06 -5.59
N GLU A 115 -3.72 15.46 -5.09
CA GLU A 115 -3.85 16.51 -4.09
C GLU A 115 -3.03 16.19 -2.85
N LEU A 116 -3.17 14.97 -2.30
CA LEU A 116 -2.41 14.54 -1.14
C LEU A 116 -0.91 14.63 -1.41
N LEU A 117 -0.41 14.07 -2.52
CA LEU A 117 1.03 14.09 -2.84
C LEU A 117 1.58 15.51 -3.07
N ASN A 118 0.73 16.50 -3.35
CA ASN A 118 1.11 17.91 -3.49
C ASN A 118 0.81 18.79 -2.27
N ALA A 119 0.09 18.28 -1.27
CA ALA A 119 -0.40 19.09 -0.15
C ALA A 119 0.71 19.51 0.82
N ASN A 120 0.80 20.81 1.11
CA ASN A 120 1.62 21.38 2.19
C ASN A 120 3.12 21.02 2.12
N ARG A 121 3.68 20.96 0.91
CA ARG A 121 5.04 20.49 0.65
C ARG A 121 6.14 21.48 0.99
N GLU A 122 5.78 22.70 1.35
CA GLU A 122 6.69 23.70 1.94
C GLU A 122 6.99 23.38 3.41
N ASN A 123 6.02 22.83 4.15
CA ASN A 123 6.18 22.49 5.56
C ASN A 123 6.54 21.03 5.80
N TYR A 124 5.97 20.11 5.01
CA TYR A 124 6.20 18.67 5.14
C TYR A 124 6.67 18.05 3.82
N LYS A 125 7.91 17.58 3.80
CA LYS A 125 8.46 16.78 2.69
C LYS A 125 8.17 15.30 2.91
N ILE A 126 7.84 14.60 1.82
CA ILE A 126 7.59 13.16 1.86
C ILE A 126 8.91 12.43 2.08
N LYS A 127 8.97 11.56 3.08
CA LYS A 127 10.13 10.75 3.43
C LYS A 127 9.96 9.29 3.01
N ASP A 128 8.90 8.63 3.45
CA ASP A 128 8.59 7.26 3.02
C ASP A 128 7.18 7.18 2.44
N LEU A 129 7.08 6.57 1.26
CA LEU A 129 5.83 6.38 0.53
C LEU A 129 5.61 4.88 0.30
N ALA A 130 4.45 4.34 0.68
CA ALA A 130 4.13 2.92 0.47
C ALA A 130 2.75 2.73 -0.14
N PHE A 131 2.65 1.82 -1.11
CA PHE A 131 1.39 1.44 -1.74
C PHE A 131 1.08 -0.04 -1.48
N PHE A 132 -0.03 -0.32 -0.80
CA PHE A 132 -0.59 -1.65 -0.59
C PHE A 132 -1.87 -1.78 -1.41
N CYS A 133 -1.74 -2.28 -2.63
CA CYS A 133 -2.85 -2.35 -3.57
C CYS A 133 -2.53 -3.32 -4.72
N HIS A 134 -3.46 -3.41 -5.67
CA HIS A 134 -3.20 -4.01 -6.96
C HIS A 134 -2.25 -3.14 -7.79
N GLY A 135 -1.64 -3.78 -8.78
CA GLY A 135 -0.77 -3.11 -9.74
C GLY A 135 -0.94 -3.76 -11.10
N LEU A 136 -0.73 -2.95 -12.12
CA LEU A 136 -0.60 -3.41 -13.49
C LEU A 136 0.67 -2.78 -14.07
N ASN A 137 1.12 -3.32 -15.20
CA ASN A 137 2.14 -2.70 -16.03
C ASN A 137 1.85 -1.19 -16.18
N GLY A 138 2.81 -0.34 -15.84
CA GLY A 138 2.68 1.12 -15.94
C GLY A 138 1.76 1.84 -14.96
N LYS A 139 1.13 1.16 -13.99
CA LYS A 139 0.23 1.85 -13.05
C LYS A 139 0.03 1.14 -11.71
N ILE A 140 -0.21 1.96 -10.69
CA ILE A 140 -0.69 1.54 -9.37
C ILE A 140 -2.22 1.62 -9.37
N THR A 141 -2.92 0.57 -8.95
CA THR A 141 -4.38 0.50 -9.02
C THR A 141 -4.97 0.30 -7.62
N LEU A 142 -5.41 1.39 -6.98
CA LEU A 142 -5.91 1.32 -5.61
C LEU A 142 -7.33 0.77 -5.53
N ASN A 143 -8.10 0.83 -6.61
CA ASN A 143 -9.50 0.37 -6.65
C ASN A 143 -9.75 -0.57 -7.84
N TYR A 144 -8.83 -1.50 -8.08
CA TYR A 144 -8.89 -2.43 -9.23
C TYR A 144 -10.18 -3.24 -9.23
N SER A 145 -10.81 -3.38 -10.40
CA SER A 145 -12.15 -3.96 -10.61
C SER A 145 -13.31 -3.27 -9.88
N GLY A 146 -13.03 -2.27 -9.04
CA GLY A 146 -14.02 -1.38 -8.43
C GLY A 146 -14.34 -0.14 -9.27
N ARG A 147 -15.27 0.66 -8.78
CA ARG A 147 -15.60 1.99 -9.32
C ARG A 147 -15.68 3.02 -8.20
N PRO A 148 -15.28 4.28 -8.44
CA PRO A 148 -14.58 4.76 -9.64
C PRO A 148 -13.15 4.18 -9.74
N ASN A 149 -12.53 4.29 -10.92
CA ASN A 149 -11.11 3.91 -11.06
C ASN A 149 -10.24 4.88 -10.26
N ILE A 150 -9.36 4.33 -9.42
CA ILE A 150 -8.40 5.10 -8.62
C ILE A 150 -7.01 4.54 -8.95
N ASP A 151 -6.54 4.90 -10.15
CA ASP A 151 -5.30 4.40 -10.73
C ASP A 151 -4.30 5.55 -10.83
N LEU A 152 -3.10 5.41 -10.28
CA LEU A 152 -2.00 6.35 -10.55
C LEU A 152 -1.18 5.82 -11.73
N THR A 153 -1.22 6.54 -12.85
CA THR A 153 -0.54 6.13 -14.10
C THR A 153 0.78 6.90 -14.29
N THR A 154 1.58 6.48 -15.28
CA THR A 154 2.80 7.21 -15.68
C THR A 154 2.55 8.67 -16.05
N SER A 155 1.39 8.99 -16.67
CA SER A 155 1.04 10.38 -17.00
C SER A 155 0.79 11.24 -15.76
N ASP A 156 0.28 10.66 -14.67
CA ASP A 156 -0.02 11.38 -13.45
C ASP A 156 1.25 11.75 -12.67
N ILE A 157 2.36 11.04 -12.87
CA ILE A 157 3.66 11.31 -12.21
C ILE A 157 4.10 12.76 -12.46
N ASN A 158 3.86 13.29 -13.67
CA ASN A 158 4.23 14.66 -14.02
C ASN A 158 3.43 15.74 -13.26
N THR A 159 2.27 15.38 -12.71
CA THR A 159 1.40 16.28 -11.93
C THR A 159 1.80 16.38 -10.46
N ILE A 160 2.71 15.51 -10.01
CA ILE A 160 3.28 15.56 -8.67
C ILE A 160 4.51 16.47 -8.72
N GLY A 161 4.61 17.40 -7.78
CA GLY A 161 5.76 18.30 -7.65
C GLY A 161 7.07 17.53 -7.46
N ASN A 162 8.10 17.91 -8.21
CA ASN A 162 9.43 17.31 -8.13
C ASN A 162 10.15 17.62 -6.81
N THR A 163 9.80 18.74 -6.15
CA THR A 163 10.38 19.14 -4.85
C THR A 163 9.57 18.63 -3.65
N ASN A 164 8.57 17.77 -3.85
CA ASN A 164 7.68 17.31 -2.79
C ASN A 164 8.32 16.30 -1.82
N PHE A 165 9.41 15.68 -2.26
CA PHE A 165 10.10 14.62 -1.55
C PHE A 165 11.39 15.14 -0.91
N LEU A 166 11.83 14.49 0.17
CA LEU A 166 13.22 14.63 0.63
C LEU A 166 14.17 13.99 -0.38
N SER A 167 15.41 14.47 -0.46
CA SER A 167 16.46 13.86 -1.29
C SER A 167 16.77 12.40 -0.90
N SER A 168 16.52 12.02 0.35
CA SER A 168 16.67 10.66 0.87
C SER A 168 15.35 9.89 0.95
N ALA A 169 14.30 10.39 0.30
CA ALA A 169 13.00 9.75 0.33
C ALA A 169 13.03 8.40 -0.40
N THR A 170 12.13 7.51 -0.01
CA THR A 170 11.93 6.24 -0.70
C THR A 170 10.45 5.99 -0.96
N ALA A 171 10.15 5.36 -2.08
CA ALA A 171 8.83 4.88 -2.42
C ALA A 171 8.84 3.35 -2.59
N SER A 172 7.80 2.67 -2.11
CA SER A 172 7.67 1.21 -2.21
C SER A 172 6.30 0.84 -2.74
N SER A 173 6.28 0.07 -3.82
CA SER A 173 5.06 -0.50 -4.40
C SER A 173 4.96 -1.98 -4.04
N TYR A 174 4.07 -2.30 -3.10
CA TYR A 174 3.66 -3.67 -2.83
C TYR A 174 2.54 -4.09 -3.80
N ALA A 175 2.68 -3.73 -5.07
CA ALA A 175 1.72 -3.97 -6.12
C ALA A 175 2.34 -4.77 -7.28
N CYS A 176 1.51 -5.54 -7.98
CA CYS A 176 1.95 -6.38 -9.09
C CYS A 176 2.60 -5.56 -10.21
N ARG A 177 3.74 -6.02 -10.73
CA ARG A 177 4.29 -5.64 -12.05
C ARG A 177 4.52 -4.14 -12.30
N THR A 178 4.62 -3.34 -11.25
CA THR A 178 4.87 -1.89 -11.37
C THR A 178 6.32 -1.57 -11.78
N GLY A 179 7.21 -2.56 -11.71
CA GLY A 179 8.57 -2.51 -12.27
C GLY A 179 8.66 -2.89 -13.76
N MET A 180 7.53 -3.07 -14.46
CA MET A 180 7.50 -3.37 -15.90
C MET A 180 6.90 -2.20 -16.69
N ALA A 181 7.34 -2.03 -17.94
CA ALA A 181 6.74 -1.05 -18.87
C ALA A 181 5.26 -1.32 -19.15
N ASP A 182 4.52 -0.26 -19.46
CA ASP A 182 3.15 -0.36 -19.95
C ASP A 182 3.11 -0.80 -21.42
N ASN A 183 3.07 -2.11 -21.64
CA ASN A 183 2.99 -2.68 -22.98
C ASN A 183 2.01 -3.84 -23.00
N ILE A 184 1.14 -3.87 -24.01
CA ILE A 184 0.07 -4.88 -24.15
C ILE A 184 0.63 -6.31 -24.18
N THR A 185 1.76 -6.52 -24.85
CA THR A 185 2.45 -7.82 -24.94
C THR A 185 2.94 -8.27 -23.56
N LEU A 186 3.52 -7.35 -22.78
CA LEU A 186 4.05 -7.62 -21.44
C LEU A 186 2.97 -7.97 -20.42
N ARG A 187 1.73 -7.51 -20.63
CA ARG A 187 0.61 -7.79 -19.71
C ARG A 187 0.26 -9.28 -19.69
N THR A 188 0.34 -9.94 -20.83
CA THR A 188 0.00 -11.37 -20.98
C THR A 188 1.22 -12.28 -20.98
N GLN A 189 2.43 -11.72 -21.10
CA GLN A 189 3.66 -12.52 -21.12
C GLN A 189 3.86 -13.28 -19.80
N GLY A 190 3.95 -14.61 -19.92
CA GLY A 190 4.05 -15.53 -18.79
C GLY A 190 5.48 -15.87 -18.36
N SER A 191 6.45 -15.68 -19.26
CA SER A 191 7.87 -15.96 -19.05
C SER A 191 8.73 -14.94 -19.77
N PHE A 192 9.90 -14.66 -19.20
CA PHE A 192 10.92 -13.75 -19.69
C PHE A 192 12.24 -14.50 -19.73
N ASP A 193 13.09 -14.25 -20.73
CA ASP A 193 14.43 -14.84 -20.73
C ASP A 193 15.36 -14.05 -19.80
N ASN A 194 15.12 -12.74 -19.67
CA ASN A 194 15.84 -11.86 -18.75
C ASN A 194 15.03 -10.59 -18.42
N ILE A 195 15.55 -9.78 -17.49
CA ILE A 195 14.86 -8.58 -16.99
C ILE A 195 14.68 -7.48 -18.04
N SER A 196 15.56 -7.40 -19.07
CA SER A 196 15.50 -6.30 -20.06
C SER A 196 14.25 -6.39 -20.94
N GLU A 197 13.74 -7.60 -21.19
CA GLU A 197 12.49 -7.83 -21.91
C GLU A 197 11.25 -7.28 -21.20
N ALA A 198 11.31 -7.09 -19.87
CA ALA A 198 10.25 -6.45 -19.11
C ALA A 198 10.26 -4.91 -19.24
N ASP A 199 11.25 -4.37 -19.97
CA ASP A 199 11.48 -2.95 -20.20
C ASP A 199 11.36 -2.13 -18.89
N PRO A 200 12.23 -2.40 -17.89
CA PRO A 200 12.17 -1.73 -16.59
C PRO A 200 12.37 -0.22 -16.68
N ASP A 201 13.04 0.26 -17.73
CA ASP A 201 13.37 1.66 -17.93
C ASP A 201 12.14 2.53 -18.20
N ASN A 202 11.12 1.95 -18.82
CA ASN A 202 9.83 2.58 -19.09
C ASN A 202 8.73 2.16 -18.09
N SER A 203 9.12 1.53 -16.97
CA SER A 203 8.19 1.14 -15.92
C SER A 203 7.66 2.34 -15.12
N PHE A 204 6.51 2.15 -14.45
CA PHE A 204 6.01 3.14 -13.50
C PHE A 204 7.06 3.50 -12.44
N ALA A 205 7.73 2.49 -11.89
CA ALA A 205 8.73 2.65 -10.85
C ALA A 205 9.92 3.51 -11.32
N GLN A 206 10.50 3.21 -12.49
CA GLN A 206 11.64 3.98 -13.01
C GLN A 206 11.25 5.41 -13.37
N LEU A 207 10.09 5.61 -13.99
CA LEU A 207 9.61 6.94 -14.36
C LEU A 207 9.33 7.81 -13.12
N PHE A 208 8.80 7.20 -12.05
CA PHE A 208 8.63 7.88 -10.76
C PHE A 208 9.98 8.25 -10.14
N ALA A 209 10.92 7.31 -10.11
CA ALA A 209 12.26 7.53 -9.57
C ALA A 209 12.97 8.69 -10.28
N ASN A 210 12.95 8.70 -11.62
CA ASN A 210 13.57 9.75 -12.43
C ASN A 210 12.90 11.11 -12.19
N ARG A 211 11.57 11.16 -12.20
CA ARG A 211 10.83 12.44 -12.09
C ARG A 211 11.02 13.13 -10.73
N HIS A 212 11.10 12.35 -9.65
CA HIS A 212 11.14 12.88 -8.29
C HIS A 212 12.53 12.80 -7.65
N SER A 213 13.52 12.23 -8.35
CA SER A 213 14.89 12.05 -7.88
C SER A 213 14.96 11.27 -6.54
N ILE A 214 14.18 10.19 -6.43
CA ILE A 214 14.15 9.31 -5.26
C ILE A 214 14.26 7.84 -5.67
N ASP A 215 14.62 6.98 -4.71
CA ASP A 215 14.54 5.53 -4.95
C ASP A 215 13.10 5.03 -4.93
N PHE A 216 12.77 4.19 -5.90
CA PHE A 216 11.50 3.49 -5.98
C PHE A 216 11.74 1.98 -5.94
N TYR A 217 11.08 1.27 -5.03
CA TYR A 217 11.15 -0.18 -4.91
C TYR A 217 9.87 -0.80 -5.47
N ALA A 218 9.99 -1.73 -6.41
CA ALA A 218 8.84 -2.34 -7.06
C ALA A 218 9.07 -3.80 -7.45
N PHE A 219 7.99 -4.55 -7.62
CA PHE A 219 8.02 -5.89 -8.17
C PHE A 219 7.87 -5.88 -9.68
N HIS A 220 8.68 -6.71 -10.34
CA HIS A 220 8.46 -7.13 -11.72
C HIS A 220 7.38 -8.21 -11.82
N LYS A 221 7.13 -8.94 -10.72
CA LYS A 221 6.17 -10.04 -10.67
C LYS A 221 4.82 -9.64 -10.09
N ARG A 222 3.86 -10.57 -10.17
CA ARG A 222 2.67 -10.54 -9.33
C ARG A 222 3.10 -10.59 -7.85
N THR A 223 2.30 -10.00 -6.98
CA THR A 223 2.53 -10.03 -5.53
C THR A 223 1.69 -11.10 -4.88
N LEU A 224 2.22 -11.76 -3.85
CA LEU A 224 1.57 -12.86 -3.15
C LEU A 224 0.92 -12.36 -1.86
N TYR A 225 -0.30 -11.87 -1.98
CA TYR A 225 -1.08 -11.39 -0.84
C TYR A 225 -1.80 -12.51 -0.04
N SER A 226 -1.96 -13.70 -0.62
CA SER A 226 -2.64 -14.81 0.05
C SER A 226 -1.95 -15.30 1.32
N ASN A 227 -0.68 -14.94 1.53
CA ASN A 227 0.08 -15.33 2.72
C ASN A 227 0.15 -14.23 3.80
N ILE A 228 -0.52 -13.08 3.64
CA ILE A 228 -0.40 -11.96 4.59
C ILE A 228 -1.07 -12.29 5.93
N LEU A 229 -2.28 -12.83 5.90
CA LEU A 229 -3.01 -13.27 7.09
C LEU A 229 -2.60 -14.70 7.52
N ASN A 230 -1.79 -15.36 6.68
CA ASN A 230 -1.29 -16.75 6.73
C ASN A 230 -2.19 -17.76 7.44
N PRO A 231 -3.41 -18.01 6.91
CA PRO A 231 -4.27 -19.04 7.46
C PRO A 231 -3.90 -20.45 6.98
N LYS A 232 -2.80 -20.70 6.25
CA LYS A 232 -2.63 -21.98 5.51
C LYS A 232 -2.81 -23.23 6.37
N ASP A 233 -2.19 -23.28 7.55
CA ASP A 233 -2.27 -24.45 8.43
C ASP A 233 -3.56 -24.49 9.27
N ASP A 234 -4.28 -23.36 9.33
CA ASP A 234 -5.50 -23.19 10.13
C ASP A 234 -6.75 -22.91 9.28
N ALA A 235 -6.66 -22.96 7.94
CA ALA A 235 -7.73 -22.48 7.06
C ALA A 235 -9.02 -23.28 7.25
N GLU A 236 -8.89 -24.60 7.31
CA GLU A 236 -10.01 -25.51 7.59
C GLU A 236 -10.60 -25.24 8.98
N LYS A 237 -9.76 -25.12 10.01
CA LYS A 237 -10.20 -24.81 11.39
C LYS A 237 -10.91 -23.47 11.48
N ILE A 238 -10.40 -22.45 10.78
CA ILE A 238 -10.98 -21.10 10.73
C ILE A 238 -12.37 -21.17 10.09
N ALA A 239 -12.50 -21.85 8.94
CA ALA A 239 -13.76 -21.99 8.24
C ALA A 239 -14.79 -22.78 9.06
N GLU A 240 -14.39 -23.90 9.66
CA GLU A 240 -15.25 -24.71 10.53
C GLU A 240 -15.70 -23.92 11.76
N ASN A 241 -14.78 -23.24 12.46
CA ASN A 241 -15.11 -22.45 13.65
C ASN A 241 -16.08 -21.31 13.32
N LEU A 242 -15.90 -20.63 12.18
CA LEU A 242 -16.84 -19.62 11.70
C LEU A 242 -18.20 -20.23 11.39
N LYS A 243 -18.22 -21.33 10.63
CA LYS A 243 -19.45 -22.04 10.23
C LYS A 243 -20.28 -22.47 11.43
N ASP A 244 -19.64 -22.90 12.51
CA ASP A 244 -20.33 -23.28 13.74
C ASP A 244 -20.81 -22.08 14.55
N LYS A 245 -19.97 -21.06 14.76
CA LYS A 245 -20.34 -19.89 15.56
C LYS A 245 -21.43 -19.03 14.90
N ARG A 246 -21.43 -18.93 13.57
CA ARG A 246 -22.44 -18.13 12.84
C ARG A 246 -23.85 -18.71 12.88
N LYS A 247 -24.02 -19.98 13.27
CA LYS A 247 -25.37 -20.59 13.49
C LYS A 247 -26.12 -19.90 14.63
N VAL A 248 -25.39 -19.32 15.57
CA VAL A 248 -25.94 -18.68 16.77
C VAL A 248 -25.90 -17.16 16.67
N ASN A 249 -24.93 -16.60 15.93
CA ASN A 249 -24.77 -15.15 15.84
C ASN A 249 -24.36 -14.69 14.44
N SER A 250 -25.33 -14.39 13.57
CA SER A 250 -25.10 -14.27 12.11
C SER A 250 -24.77 -12.86 11.62
N SER A 251 -24.66 -11.85 12.49
CA SER A 251 -24.47 -10.44 12.10
C SER A 251 -23.40 -9.68 12.88
N ASP A 252 -22.78 -10.31 13.87
CA ASP A 252 -21.76 -9.69 14.73
C ASP A 252 -20.34 -10.04 14.30
N VAL A 253 -19.34 -9.35 14.87
CA VAL A 253 -17.95 -9.81 14.81
C VAL A 253 -17.85 -11.16 15.50
N ILE A 254 -17.38 -12.17 14.78
CA ILE A 254 -17.20 -13.51 15.32
C ILE A 254 -15.71 -13.73 15.58
N SER A 255 -15.32 -13.89 16.84
CA SER A 255 -13.95 -14.34 17.15
C SER A 255 -13.73 -15.76 16.62
N ILE A 256 -12.64 -15.96 15.88
CA ILE A 256 -12.24 -17.25 15.31
C ILE A 256 -10.87 -17.61 15.88
N LEU A 257 -10.78 -18.78 16.51
CA LEU A 257 -9.58 -19.16 17.26
C LEU A 257 -9.18 -18.03 18.23
N GLU A 258 -7.90 -17.95 18.62
CA GLU A 258 -7.41 -16.89 19.52
C GLU A 258 -7.18 -15.55 18.78
N ASN A 259 -6.59 -15.64 17.58
CA ASN A 259 -5.97 -14.51 16.89
C ASN A 259 -6.77 -13.96 15.70
N TYR A 260 -7.90 -14.56 15.36
CA TYR A 260 -8.68 -14.18 14.18
C TYR A 260 -10.08 -13.72 14.53
N GLU A 261 -10.65 -12.94 13.62
CA GLU A 261 -12.01 -12.44 13.68
C GLU A 261 -12.61 -12.52 12.28
N ALA A 262 -13.89 -12.84 12.20
CA ALA A 262 -14.69 -12.62 11.01
C ALA A 262 -15.45 -11.33 11.18
N LEU A 263 -15.15 -10.35 10.31
CA LEU A 263 -15.83 -9.07 10.27
C LEU A 263 -17.01 -9.17 9.30
N PRO A 264 -18.24 -8.80 9.70
CA PRO A 264 -19.37 -8.72 8.80
C PRO A 264 -19.07 -7.88 7.55
N HIS A 265 -19.33 -8.48 6.38
CA HIS A 265 -19.23 -7.88 5.07
C HIS A 265 -20.37 -8.40 4.19
N PRO A 266 -21.55 -7.75 4.21
CA PRO A 266 -22.68 -8.13 3.38
C PRO A 266 -22.26 -8.25 1.91
N GLU A 267 -22.79 -9.23 1.18
CA GLU A 267 -22.49 -9.47 -0.25
C GLU A 267 -21.12 -10.11 -0.56
N LEU A 268 -20.20 -10.22 0.41
CA LEU A 268 -18.90 -10.83 0.17
C LEU A 268 -19.03 -12.34 -0.08
N GLY A 269 -18.46 -12.80 -1.20
CA GLY A 269 -18.51 -14.22 -1.59
C GLY A 269 -19.89 -14.70 -2.06
N GLU A 270 -20.86 -13.79 -2.24
CA GLU A 270 -22.21 -14.14 -2.70
C GLU A 270 -22.31 -14.39 -4.22
N SER A 271 -21.35 -13.87 -5.01
CA SER A 271 -21.35 -13.97 -6.47
C SER A 271 -21.15 -15.39 -7.03
N TYR A 272 -20.89 -16.38 -6.17
CA TYR A 272 -20.86 -17.80 -6.53
C TYR A 272 -22.17 -18.55 -6.25
N LYS A 273 -23.24 -17.82 -5.88
CA LYS A 273 -24.60 -18.35 -5.85
C LYS A 273 -25.06 -18.69 -7.28
N ASN A 274 -24.94 -19.96 -7.64
CA ASN A 274 -25.85 -20.67 -8.54
C ASN A 274 -25.83 -20.27 -10.03
N MET A 275 -24.90 -20.81 -10.82
CA MET A 275 -25.11 -20.96 -12.28
C MET A 275 -25.93 -22.22 -12.63
N TRP A 276 -26.05 -23.20 -11.72
CA TRP A 276 -26.79 -24.46 -11.93
C TRP A 276 -27.54 -24.99 -10.67
N GLY A 277 -27.99 -24.08 -9.80
CA GLY A 277 -29.07 -24.28 -8.82
C GLY A 277 -28.98 -25.33 -7.68
N TRP A 278 -28.03 -26.28 -7.65
CA TRP A 278 -28.18 -27.44 -6.73
C TRP A 278 -26.95 -27.76 -5.85
N ILE A 279 -25.80 -27.09 -6.00
CA ILE A 279 -24.60 -27.35 -5.16
C ILE A 279 -23.93 -26.04 -4.74
N PRO A 280 -23.80 -25.72 -3.44
CA PRO A 280 -23.00 -24.59 -2.96
C PRO A 280 -21.54 -24.73 -3.40
N ARG A 281 -20.92 -23.64 -3.91
CA ARG A 281 -19.49 -23.60 -4.25
C ARG A 281 -18.79 -22.43 -3.55
N GLY A 282 -17.48 -22.56 -3.32
CA GLY A 282 -16.64 -21.51 -2.74
C GLY A 282 -17.09 -21.09 -1.34
N ALA A 283 -17.13 -19.78 -1.09
CA ALA A 283 -17.43 -19.19 0.22
C ALA A 283 -18.76 -19.65 0.85
N VAL A 284 -19.75 -20.04 0.03
CA VAL A 284 -21.03 -20.57 0.53
C VAL A 284 -20.83 -21.98 1.11
N LEU A 285 -20.09 -22.85 0.43
CA LEU A 285 -19.79 -24.20 0.90
C LEU A 285 -18.87 -24.18 2.13
N GLU A 286 -17.87 -23.29 2.11
CA GLU A 286 -16.94 -23.05 3.21
C GLU A 286 -17.62 -22.43 4.44
N GLY A 287 -18.81 -21.83 4.29
CA GLY A 287 -19.51 -21.15 5.38
C GLY A 287 -18.90 -19.79 5.74
N THR A 288 -18.13 -19.19 4.84
CA THR A 288 -17.41 -17.92 5.03
C THR A 288 -18.11 -16.72 4.37
N VAL A 289 -19.19 -16.96 3.61
CA VAL A 289 -20.00 -15.92 2.92
C VAL A 289 -20.49 -14.83 3.88
N GLY A 290 -20.43 -13.57 3.44
CA GLY A 290 -20.89 -12.42 4.22
C GLY A 290 -19.91 -11.93 5.29
N TYR A 291 -18.67 -12.43 5.30
CA TYR A 291 -17.63 -12.06 6.25
C TYR A 291 -16.29 -11.87 5.57
N SER A 292 -15.44 -11.03 6.15
CA SER A 292 -14.01 -10.94 5.81
C SER A 292 -13.15 -11.42 6.98
N LEU A 293 -12.03 -12.08 6.68
CA LEU A 293 -11.06 -12.50 7.70
C LEU A 293 -10.26 -11.29 8.16
N TRP A 294 -10.14 -11.15 9.48
CA TRP A 294 -9.23 -10.23 10.12
C TRP A 294 -8.34 -10.98 11.12
N ARG A 295 -7.08 -10.58 11.20
CA ARG A 295 -6.15 -11.06 12.23
C ARG A 295 -5.92 -9.93 13.21
N LYS A 296 -6.07 -10.20 14.51
CA LYS A 296 -5.82 -9.23 15.57
C LYS A 296 -4.35 -8.76 15.48
N GLY A 297 -4.15 -7.44 15.44
CA GLY A 297 -2.82 -6.82 15.22
C GLY A 297 -2.31 -6.89 13.78
N GLY A 298 -3.18 -7.20 12.81
CA GLY A 298 -2.89 -7.18 11.37
C GLY A 298 -2.14 -8.40 10.84
N GLY A 299 -1.60 -8.25 9.63
CA GLY A 299 -0.92 -9.30 8.89
C GLY A 299 0.43 -9.70 9.50
N LEU A 300 0.88 -10.92 9.18
CA LEU A 300 2.13 -11.50 9.70
C LEU A 300 3.38 -10.98 8.98
N LYS A 301 3.22 -10.53 7.73
CA LYS A 301 4.33 -10.12 6.85
C LYS A 301 3.84 -9.17 5.77
N VAL A 302 4.79 -8.51 5.13
CA VAL A 302 4.53 -7.73 3.91
C VAL A 302 4.50 -8.65 2.68
N PRO A 303 3.86 -8.21 1.58
CA PRO A 303 3.82 -8.97 0.33
C PRO A 303 5.21 -9.24 -0.25
N VAL A 304 5.33 -10.41 -0.88
CA VAL A 304 6.51 -10.85 -1.61
C VAL A 304 6.15 -11.13 -3.07
N ALA A 305 7.16 -11.31 -3.93
CA ALA A 305 6.90 -11.72 -5.30
C ALA A 305 6.27 -13.12 -5.33
N ALA A 306 5.26 -13.30 -6.17
CA ALA A 306 4.76 -14.60 -6.55
C ALA A 306 5.68 -15.25 -7.60
N ASN A 307 5.30 -16.43 -8.08
CA ASN A 307 6.11 -17.19 -9.04
C ASN A 307 5.98 -16.70 -10.49
N THR A 308 4.99 -15.85 -10.79
CA THR A 308 4.68 -15.42 -12.16
C THR A 308 4.74 -13.90 -12.38
N PRO A 309 5.18 -13.46 -13.58
CA PRO A 309 5.78 -14.28 -14.64
C PRO A 309 7.15 -14.85 -14.24
N THR A 310 7.57 -15.92 -14.91
CA THR A 310 8.88 -16.56 -14.70
C THR A 310 10.00 -15.76 -15.34
N GLY A 311 11.26 -16.02 -14.95
CA GLY A 311 12.44 -15.34 -15.51
C GLY A 311 12.74 -13.94 -14.97
N LEU A 312 11.86 -13.37 -14.15
CA LEU A 312 12.07 -12.08 -13.49
C LEU A 312 12.56 -12.24 -12.03
N PRO A 313 13.06 -11.16 -11.39
CA PRO A 313 13.48 -11.20 -9.98
C PRO A 313 12.36 -11.63 -9.02
N SER A 314 12.73 -12.36 -7.97
CA SER A 314 11.82 -12.81 -6.88
C SER A 314 11.75 -11.83 -5.69
N THR A 315 12.48 -10.73 -5.76
CA THR A 315 12.52 -9.68 -4.74
C THR A 315 12.11 -8.34 -5.36
N MET A 316 11.83 -7.33 -4.51
CA MET A 316 11.66 -5.96 -5.02
C MET A 316 12.98 -5.47 -5.59
N THR A 317 12.92 -4.90 -6.78
CA THR A 317 14.04 -4.22 -7.41
C THR A 317 14.04 -2.75 -6.99
N ARG A 318 15.22 -2.21 -6.71
CA ARG A 318 15.44 -0.77 -6.50
C ARG A 318 15.63 -0.11 -7.87
N PHE A 319 14.81 0.89 -8.15
CA PHE A 319 14.91 1.77 -9.30
C PHE A 319 15.43 3.11 -8.79
N SER A 320 16.66 3.44 -9.16
CA SER A 320 17.30 4.70 -8.78
C SER A 320 17.18 5.73 -9.91
N PRO A 321 17.15 7.03 -9.60
CA PRO A 321 17.13 8.07 -10.61
C PRO A 321 18.31 7.94 -11.58
N LYS A 322 18.05 8.12 -12.88
CA LYS A 322 19.06 8.17 -13.95
C LYS A 322 19.30 9.60 -14.41
#